data_AF-A0A059F0I9-F1
#
_entry.id   AF-A0A059F0I9-F1
#
_cell.length_a   1.000
_cell.length_b   1.000
_cell.length_c   1.000
_cell.angle_alpha   90.00
_cell.angle_beta   90.00
_cell.angle_gamma   90.00
#
_symmetry.space_group_name_H-M   'P 1'
#
loop_
_entity.id
_entity.type
_entity.pdbx_description
1 polymer ?
#
loop_
_entity_poly.entity_id
_entity_poly.type
_entity_poly.pdbx_seq_one_letter_code
_entity_poly.pdbx_strand_id
1 'polypeptide(L)'
;MIIPPDCNTKEREEHDISCLRVLYLLCEDISIDHDEHVQQAFLLLRKLIGQSSFQQEFKILQEFIEKQKRKKEFKNKKEILLFENYIFDLE
;
A
#
# COMPACT_ATOMS: atom_id res chain seq x y z
N MET A 1 -21.58 0.73 2.60
CA MET A 1 -20.78 0.71 1.36
C MET A 1 -20.78 2.12 0.81
N ILE A 2 -19.63 2.78 0.75
CA ILE A 2 -19.48 4.01 -0.05
C ILE A 2 -19.30 3.51 -1.48
N ILE A 3 -20.32 3.67 -2.31
CA ILE A 3 -20.24 3.32 -3.72
C ILE A 3 -19.36 4.40 -4.37
N PRO A 4 -18.28 4.04 -5.08
CA PRO A 4 -17.46 5.04 -5.73
C PRO A 4 -18.30 5.79 -6.77
N PRO A 5 -18.06 7.10 -6.98
CA PRO A 5 -18.80 7.89 -7.96
C PRO A 5 -18.68 7.33 -9.39
N ASP A 6 -19.57 7.75 -10.27
CA ASP A 6 -19.58 7.30 -11.66
C ASP A 6 -18.28 7.66 -12.39
N CYS A 7 -17.83 6.77 -13.30
CA CYS A 7 -16.60 6.99 -14.06
C CYS A 7 -16.68 8.23 -14.96
N ASN A 8 -15.53 8.83 -15.25
CA ASN A 8 -15.36 10.04 -16.06
C ASN A 8 -16.10 11.27 -15.48
N THR A 9 -16.32 11.30 -14.17
CA THR A 9 -16.83 12.48 -13.45
C THR A 9 -15.73 13.11 -12.62
N LYS A 10 -15.80 14.42 -12.39
CA LYS A 10 -14.85 15.12 -11.50
C LYS A 10 -14.85 14.55 -10.09
N GLU A 11 -16.04 14.18 -9.60
CA GLU A 11 -16.20 13.55 -8.28
C GLU A 11 -15.41 12.23 -8.20
N ARG A 12 -15.43 11.42 -9.27
CA ARG A 12 -14.63 10.21 -9.34
C ARG A 12 -13.13 10.49 -9.37
N GLU A 13 -12.70 11.50 -10.11
CA GLU A 13 -11.28 11.89 -10.14
C GLU A 13 -10.79 12.31 -8.75
N GLU A 14 -11.57 13.13 -8.03
CA GLU A 14 -11.25 13.59 -6.67
C GLU A 14 -11.22 12.42 -5.66
N HIS A 15 -12.18 11.50 -5.80
CA HIS A 15 -12.21 10.27 -5.02
C HIS A 15 -10.96 9.42 -5.26
N ASP A 16 -10.63 9.13 -6.52
CA ASP A 16 -9.47 8.31 -6.90
C ASP A 16 -8.14 8.95 -6.44
N ILE A 17 -8.00 10.28 -6.56
CA ILE A 17 -6.84 11.02 -6.03
C ILE A 17 -6.74 10.86 -4.51
N SER A 18 -7.87 10.95 -3.80
CA SER A 18 -7.89 10.78 -2.34
C SER A 18 -7.46 9.37 -1.95
N CYS A 19 -7.93 8.36 -2.67
CA CYS A 19 -7.48 6.97 -2.50
C CYS A 19 -5.97 6.82 -2.73
N LEU A 20 -5.41 7.42 -3.79
CA LEU A 20 -3.97 7.38 -4.05
C LEU A 20 -3.15 8.04 -2.95
N ARG A 21 -3.61 9.16 -2.39
CA ARG A 21 -2.92 9.82 -1.27
C ARG A 21 -2.83 8.91 -0.05
N VAL A 22 -3.94 8.29 0.33
CA VAL A 22 -3.96 7.33 1.44
C VAL A 22 -3.01 6.16 1.17
N LEU A 23 -3.03 5.64 -0.07
CA LEU A 23 -2.16 4.53 -0.46
C LEU A 23 -0.67 4.90 -0.39
N TYR A 24 -0.32 6.14 -0.74
CA TYR A 24 1.07 6.62 -0.66
C TYR A 24 1.55 6.71 0.79
N LEU A 25 0.72 7.22 1.71
CA LEU A 25 1.03 7.24 3.14
C LEU A 25 1.31 5.82 3.68
N LEU A 26 0.53 4.83 3.24
CA LEU A 26 0.76 3.43 3.60
C LEU A 26 2.11 2.90 3.08
N CYS A 27 2.58 3.38 1.93
CA CYS A 27 3.91 3.05 1.42
C CYS A 27 5.02 3.69 2.26
N GLU A 28 4.86 4.94 2.69
CA GLU A 28 5.82 5.63 3.56
C GLU A 28 5.96 4.91 4.91
N ASP A 29 4.84 4.51 5.53
CA ASP A 29 4.81 3.77 6.80
C ASP A 29 5.65 2.48 6.76
N ILE A 30 5.66 1.79 5.62
CA ILE A 30 6.44 0.56 5.44
C ILE A 30 7.78 0.79 4.72
N SER A 31 8.10 2.03 4.38
CA SER A 31 9.36 2.47 3.76
C SER A 31 9.62 1.87 2.38
N ILE A 32 8.58 1.81 1.54
CA ILE A 32 8.66 1.34 0.14
C ILE A 32 8.29 2.43 -0.88
N ASP A 33 8.03 3.65 -0.42
CA ASP A 33 7.63 4.79 -1.24
C ASP A 33 8.69 5.20 -2.28
N HIS A 34 9.96 4.89 -2.00
CA HIS A 34 11.09 5.11 -2.91
C HIS A 34 11.38 3.93 -3.87
N ASP A 35 10.63 2.82 -3.77
CA ASP A 35 10.79 1.67 -4.67
C ASP A 35 10.36 2.04 -6.09
N GLU A 36 11.20 1.75 -7.08
CA GLU A 36 10.95 2.11 -8.48
C GLU A 36 9.66 1.49 -9.02
N HIS A 37 9.35 0.24 -8.66
CA HIS A 37 8.12 -0.41 -9.11
C HIS A 37 6.88 0.21 -8.46
N VAL A 38 6.99 0.64 -7.20
CA VAL A 38 5.91 1.38 -6.52
C VAL A 38 5.69 2.73 -7.20
N GLN A 39 6.76 3.50 -7.47
CA GLN A 39 6.69 4.77 -8.20
C GLN A 39 6.05 4.60 -9.58
N GLN A 40 6.44 3.57 -10.34
CA GLN A 40 5.86 3.24 -11.64
C GLN A 40 4.35 2.91 -11.54
N ALA A 41 3.95 2.15 -10.51
CA ALA A 41 2.54 1.84 -10.27
C ALA A 41 1.72 3.11 -9.96
N PHE A 42 2.25 4.04 -9.17
CA PHE A 42 1.59 5.33 -8.93
C PHE A 42 1.48 6.18 -10.21
N LEU A 43 2.50 6.19 -11.06
CA LEU A 43 2.45 6.89 -12.35
C LEU A 43 1.39 6.28 -13.29
N LEU A 44 1.26 4.96 -13.31
CA LEU A 44 0.19 4.27 -14.04
C LEU A 44 -1.17 4.69 -13.49
N LEU A 45 -1.39 4.54 -12.19
CA LEU A 45 -2.65 4.90 -11.54
C LEU A 45 -3.05 6.35 -11.77
N ARG A 46 -2.09 7.28 -11.75
CA ARG A 46 -2.34 8.70 -12.06
C ARG A 46 -2.91 8.90 -13.48
N LYS A 47 -2.51 8.07 -14.45
CA LYS A 47 -3.04 8.12 -15.82
C LYS A 47 -4.44 7.51 -15.93
N LEU A 48 -4.84 6.68 -14.96
CA LEU A 48 -6.11 5.97 -14.95
C LEU A 48 -7.17 6.66 -14.09
N ILE A 49 -6.84 7.74 -13.37
CA ILE A 49 -7.79 8.49 -12.53
C ILE A 49 -9.09 8.77 -13.30
N GLY A 50 -10.24 8.51 -12.66
CA GLY A 50 -11.55 8.70 -13.28
C GLY A 50 -12.01 7.54 -14.17
N GLN A 51 -11.12 6.63 -14.56
CA GLN A 51 -11.41 5.54 -15.49
C GLN A 51 -11.80 4.25 -14.77
N SER A 52 -12.53 3.38 -15.47
CA SER A 52 -12.99 2.10 -14.92
C SER A 52 -11.84 1.14 -14.55
N SER A 53 -10.72 1.22 -15.26
CA SER A 53 -9.51 0.42 -15.04
C SER A 53 -8.75 0.81 -13.76
N PHE A 54 -8.97 2.03 -13.23
CA PHE A 54 -8.30 2.50 -12.01
C PHE A 54 -8.47 1.53 -10.85
N GLN A 55 -9.69 1.07 -10.63
CA GLN A 55 -10.02 0.24 -9.46
C GLN A 55 -9.28 -1.11 -9.49
N GLN A 56 -9.09 -1.69 -10.67
CA GLN A 56 -8.37 -2.95 -10.82
C GLN A 56 -6.89 -2.77 -10.49
N GLU A 57 -6.23 -1.79 -11.09
CA GLU A 57 -4.81 -1.50 -10.83
C GLU A 57 -4.59 -1.06 -9.38
N PHE A 58 -5.53 -0.29 -8.82
CA PHE A 58 -5.46 0.17 -7.43
C PHE A 58 -5.46 -1.01 -6.47
N LYS A 59 -6.35 -1.98 -6.72
CA LYS A 59 -6.44 -3.19 -5.91
C LYS A 59 -5.15 -4.03 -5.99
N ILE A 60 -4.54 -4.14 -7.17
CA ILE A 60 -3.25 -4.84 -7.34
C ILE A 60 -2.16 -4.21 -6.47
N LEU A 61 -2.04 -2.88 -6.52
CA LEU A 61 -1.04 -2.17 -5.71
C LEU A 61 -1.34 -2.28 -4.21
N GLN A 62 -2.62 -2.18 -3.82
CA GLN A 62 -3.04 -2.37 -2.42
C GLN A 62 -2.67 -3.77 -1.89
N GLU A 63 -2.97 -4.82 -2.64
CA GLU A 63 -2.63 -6.20 -2.27
C GLU A 63 -1.11 -6.40 -2.13
N PHE A 64 -0.32 -5.75 -3.00
CA PHE A 64 1.13 -5.74 -2.87
C PHE A 64 1.60 -5.07 -1.58
N ILE A 65 1.08 -3.88 -1.26
CA ILE A 65 1.43 -3.13 -0.04
C ILE A 65 1.08 -3.94 1.20
N GLU A 66 -0.12 -4.54 1.26
CA GLU A 66 -0.55 -5.40 2.37
C GLU A 66 0.38 -6.61 2.54
N LYS A 67 0.81 -7.22 1.43
CA LYS A 67 1.77 -8.34 1.45
C LYS A 67 3.12 -7.89 2.01
N GLN A 68 3.60 -6.69 1.67
CA GLN A 68 4.86 -6.15 2.20
C GLN A 68 4.75 -5.82 3.69
N LYS A 69 3.62 -5.23 4.11
CA LYS A 69 3.33 -4.97 5.52
C LYS A 69 3.38 -6.25 6.36
N ARG A 70 2.69 -7.31 5.92
CA ARG A 70 2.71 -8.63 6.61
C ARG A 70 4.13 -9.21 6.71
N LYS A 71 4.96 -9.06 5.67
CA LYS A 71 6.36 -9.51 5.70
C LYS A 71 7.19 -8.76 6.75
N LYS A 72 7.01 -7.43 6.85
CA LYS A 72 7.72 -6.58 7.82
C LYS A 72 7.31 -6.94 9.25
N GLU A 73 6.01 -7.11 9.50
CA GLU A 73 5.48 -7.55 10.79
C GLU A 73 6.02 -8.93 11.20
N PHE A 74 6.06 -9.88 10.26
CA PHE A 74 6.59 -11.23 10.52
C PHE A 74 8.09 -11.20 10.85
N LYS A 75 8.87 -10.37 10.15
CA LYS A 75 10.30 -10.21 10.43
C LYS A 75 10.54 -9.63 11.82
N ASN A 76 9.84 -8.56 12.18
CA ASN A 76 9.95 -7.94 13.51
C ASN A 76 9.60 -8.93 14.62
N LYS A 77 8.53 -9.73 14.45
CA LYS A 77 8.15 -10.75 15.43
C LYS A 77 9.23 -11.84 15.60
N LYS A 78 9.88 -12.24 14.52
CA LYS A 78 10.97 -13.22 14.56
C LYS A 78 12.21 -12.67 15.28
N GLU A 79 12.55 -11.41 15.05
CA GLU A 79 13.66 -10.73 15.73
C GLU A 79 13.42 -10.62 17.23
N ILE A 80 12.20 -10.27 17.65
CA ILE A 80 11.80 -10.25 19.07
C ILE A 80 11.97 -11.65 19.70
N LEU A 81 11.45 -12.70 19.07
CA LEU A 81 11.58 -14.06 19.58
C LEU A 81 13.05 -14.53 19.70
N LEU A 82 13.90 -14.14 18.75
CA LEU A 82 15.33 -14.45 18.81
C LEU A 82 16.01 -13.72 19.97
N PHE A 83 15.65 -12.46 20.20
CA PHE A 83 16.18 -11.66 21.29
C PHE A 83 15.74 -12.20 22.66
N GLU A 84 14.45 -12.57 22.81
CA GLU A 84 13.94 -13.20 24.03
C GLU A 84 14.68 -14.51 24.34
N ASN A 85 14.85 -15.39 23.36
CA ASN A 85 15.60 -16.63 23.54
C ASN A 85 17.07 -16.37 23.94
N TYR A 86 17.71 -15.37 23.35
CA TYR A 86 19.09 -15.02 23.70
C TYR A 86 19.24 -14.51 25.14
N ILE A 87 18.27 -13.75 25.66
CA ILE A 87 18.28 -13.32 27.06
C ILE A 87 18.07 -14.52 28.00
N PHE A 88 17.15 -15.42 27.67
CA PHE A 88 16.89 -16.62 28.48
C PHE A 88 18.08 -17.59 28.54
N ASP A 89 18.93 -17.63 27.51
CA ASP A 89 20.15 -18.46 27.49
C ASP A 89 21.31 -17.86 28.33
N LEU A 90 21.18 -16.62 28.82
CA LEU A 90 22.19 -15.91 29.60
C LEU A 90 21.93 -15.90 31.13
N GLU A 91 20.77 -16.40 31.57
CA GLU A 91 20.39 -16.59 32.98
C GLU A 91 20.62 -18.04 33.45
#